data_AF-A0AAP2AHV1-F1
#
_entry.id   AF-A0AAP2AHV1-F1
#
_cell.length_a   1.000
_cell.length_b   1.000
_cell.length_c   1.000
_cell.angle_alpha   90.00
_cell.angle_beta   90.00
_cell.angle_gamma   90.00
#
_symmetry.space_group_name_H-M   'P 1'
#
loop_
_entity.id
_entity.type
_entity.pdbx_description
1 polymer ?
#
loop_
_entity_poly.entity_id
_entity_poly.type
_entity_poly.pdbx_seq_one_letter_code
_entity_poly.pdbx_strand_id
1 'polypeptide(L)'
;MRRVLTTLMILLVVVVAGLSALVLLVNPNDFRSYMVRQVEARSGYELKLDGSLRWHVWPQLSILSGRMSLTAPGASVPLVTADNMRLDVALMPLLSHQLQVEQVMLKGAVIQLTPQTEAVRKENAPVAPHENSLPDVAEDAGWSFDIGNLKVVDSILVFQHESEEQVTLRNINLKMEQDQHHVATVDFSGRINRNQRDLTLSMNANVNASDYPHQLTADITQLNWQLSGVDLPTQGITGQGSLQGIWREDHKQLELNNLNLQANDSALKGRASVVLGEQPKWVFDLQFDKLNLENLLAPQPVATDDKAVQQGQNQPKQTRPVIASNVDQPDYNGLRSFTADIQLKANAVRWRGMDFTNVSSQMLNHNGLLVISELSGQMGAGHISLPGILDVRKGMAKAEFQPRLDNIEIGSILNAFNYPIALTGNLTMAGDFSGDKIDAEAFRRSWQGTAHIDLTNTRMEGLNFQQLVQQAVERSSSVKATENYDSATRLDSFTADLTLNDGQLKLDEMKGQSSLLDLTGAGTMDLVQETTDTRFNVRVLAGWEGEGKLIDFLKETPIPLNVYGKWQELNYSLQVDQILRKHLQDEAKRRLNDWADKNKDSQNGKDVKKLIDKL
;
A
#
# COMPACT_ATOMS: atom_id res chain seq x y z
N MET A 1 -62.33 -36.20 12.45
CA MET A 1 -61.36 -36.41 11.35
C MET A 1 -61.99 -36.51 9.97
N ARG A 2 -62.93 -37.43 9.69
CA ARG A 2 -63.50 -37.59 8.32
C ARG A 2 -64.06 -36.31 7.70
N ARG A 3 -64.89 -35.53 8.42
CA ARG A 3 -65.48 -34.28 7.88
C ARG A 3 -64.43 -33.24 7.50
N VAL A 4 -63.42 -33.02 8.36
CA VAL A 4 -62.30 -32.10 8.10
C VAL A 4 -61.50 -32.51 6.86
N LEU A 5 -61.24 -33.81 6.71
CA LEU A 5 -60.54 -34.35 5.54
C LEU A 5 -61.34 -34.11 4.24
N THR A 6 -62.67 -34.30 4.29
CA THR A 6 -63.54 -34.04 3.13
C THR A 6 -63.60 -32.56 2.78
N THR A 7 -63.67 -31.66 3.76
CA THR A 7 -63.64 -30.20 3.49
C THR A 7 -62.31 -29.78 2.87
N LEU A 8 -61.18 -30.32 3.36
CA LEU A 8 -59.85 -30.06 2.80
C LEU A 8 -59.72 -30.59 1.36
N MET A 9 -60.25 -31.78 1.08
CA MET A 9 -60.28 -32.33 -0.28
C MET A 9 -61.13 -31.49 -1.24
N ILE A 10 -62.31 -31.04 -0.80
CA ILE A 10 -63.17 -30.15 -1.62
C ILE A 10 -62.45 -28.82 -1.88
N LEU A 11 -61.83 -28.21 -0.85
CA LEU A 11 -61.07 -26.98 -1.01
C LEU A 11 -59.92 -27.16 -2.00
N LEU A 12 -59.16 -28.26 -1.89
CA LEU A 12 -58.07 -28.59 -2.80
C LEU A 12 -58.57 -28.71 -4.25
N VAL A 13 -59.67 -29.44 -4.46
CA VAL A 13 -60.27 -29.60 -5.79
C VAL A 13 -60.75 -28.26 -6.35
N VAL A 14 -61.35 -27.40 -5.53
CA VAL A 14 -61.78 -26.05 -5.95
C VAL A 14 -60.59 -25.18 -6.34
N VAL A 15 -59.50 -25.21 -5.57
CA VAL A 15 -58.26 -24.47 -5.88
C VAL A 15 -57.64 -24.98 -7.17
N VAL A 16 -57.51 -26.30 -7.35
CA VAL A 16 -56.96 -26.92 -8.56
C VAL A 16 -57.82 -26.61 -9.78
N ALA A 17 -59.15 -26.68 -9.66
CA ALA A 17 -60.08 -26.35 -10.73
C ALA A 17 -60.02 -24.85 -11.10
N GLY A 18 -59.94 -23.96 -10.11
CA GLY A 18 -59.80 -22.52 -10.33
C GLY A 18 -58.48 -22.16 -11.03
N LEU A 19 -57.36 -22.72 -10.60
CA LEU A 19 -56.06 -22.54 -11.26
C LEU A 19 -56.05 -23.12 -12.68
N SER A 20 -56.68 -24.28 -12.89
CA SER A 20 -56.81 -24.88 -14.22
C SER A 20 -57.64 -24.02 -15.15
N ALA A 21 -58.74 -23.44 -14.66
CA ALA A 21 -59.57 -22.50 -15.42
C ALA A 21 -58.77 -21.25 -15.80
N LEU A 22 -58.02 -20.65 -14.86
CA LEU A 22 -57.17 -19.50 -15.14
C LEU A 22 -56.18 -19.76 -16.29
N VAL A 23 -55.47 -20.90 -16.25
CA VAL A 23 -54.49 -21.28 -17.28
C VAL A 23 -55.14 -21.53 -18.64
N LEU A 24 -56.40 -21.96 -18.68
CA LEU A 24 -57.15 -22.19 -19.92
C LEU A 24 -57.79 -20.91 -20.50
N LEU A 25 -58.24 -19.99 -19.64
CA LEU A 25 -58.90 -18.76 -20.08
C LEU A 25 -57.91 -17.62 -20.42
N VAL A 26 -56.75 -17.56 -19.76
CA VAL A 26 -55.79 -16.46 -19.93
C VAL A 26 -54.51 -17.00 -20.57
N ASN A 27 -54.22 -16.63 -21.82
CA ASN A 27 -52.99 -17.03 -22.50
C ASN A 27 -51.83 -16.10 -22.10
N PRO A 28 -50.72 -16.61 -21.54
CA PRO A 28 -49.61 -15.76 -21.11
C PRO A 28 -48.92 -15.06 -22.30
N ASN A 29 -49.07 -15.59 -23.52
CA ASN A 29 -48.47 -14.99 -24.72
C ASN A 29 -49.16 -13.70 -25.17
N ASP A 30 -50.39 -13.44 -24.73
CA ASP A 30 -51.12 -12.19 -25.03
C ASP A 30 -50.42 -10.98 -24.37
N PHE A 31 -49.79 -11.21 -23.21
CA PHE A 31 -49.01 -10.18 -22.50
C PHE A 31 -47.64 -9.90 -23.14
N ARG A 32 -47.13 -10.74 -24.05
CA ARG A 32 -45.80 -10.56 -24.66
C ARG A 32 -45.68 -9.22 -25.37
N SER A 33 -46.56 -8.98 -26.34
CA SER A 33 -46.53 -7.76 -27.16
C SER A 33 -46.74 -6.52 -26.30
N TYR A 34 -47.53 -6.65 -25.23
CA TYR A 34 -47.74 -5.59 -24.26
C TYR A 34 -46.44 -5.27 -23.49
N MET A 35 -45.75 -6.28 -22.93
CA MET A 35 -44.49 -6.09 -22.20
C MET A 35 -43.42 -5.43 -23.07
N VAL A 36 -43.25 -5.91 -24.30
CA VAL A 36 -42.26 -5.35 -25.24
C VAL A 36 -42.51 -3.87 -25.49
N ARG A 37 -43.76 -3.49 -25.79
CA ARG A 37 -44.14 -2.09 -26.03
C ARG A 37 -43.94 -1.21 -24.80
N GLN A 38 -44.28 -1.70 -23.61
CA GLN A 38 -44.13 -0.90 -22.38
C GLN A 38 -42.67 -0.67 -21.99
N VAL A 39 -41.82 -1.69 -22.12
CA VAL A 39 -40.39 -1.55 -21.88
C VAL A 39 -39.79 -0.55 -22.87
N GLU A 40 -40.13 -0.65 -24.15
CA GLU A 40 -39.67 0.31 -25.16
C GLU A 40 -40.18 1.72 -24.89
N ALA A 41 -41.46 1.90 -24.55
CA ALA A 41 -42.05 3.21 -24.31
C ALA A 41 -41.47 3.94 -23.08
N ARG A 42 -41.18 3.21 -21.99
CA ARG A 42 -40.69 3.80 -20.73
C ARG A 42 -39.18 3.94 -20.66
N SER A 43 -38.45 2.96 -21.18
CA SER A 43 -36.98 2.90 -21.06
C SER A 43 -36.25 3.24 -22.36
N GLY A 44 -36.93 3.17 -23.50
CA GLY A 44 -36.33 3.24 -24.83
C GLY A 44 -35.70 1.93 -25.30
N TYR A 45 -35.58 0.91 -24.44
CA TYR A 45 -34.90 -0.34 -24.79
C TYR A 45 -35.82 -1.32 -25.53
N GLU A 46 -35.26 -1.99 -26.55
CA GLU A 46 -35.96 -3.05 -27.28
C GLU A 46 -35.87 -4.36 -26.49
N LEU A 47 -37.00 -4.83 -25.94
CA LEU A 47 -37.11 -6.14 -25.31
C LEU A 47 -37.48 -7.21 -26.35
N LYS A 48 -36.70 -8.28 -26.42
CA LYS A 48 -37.05 -9.51 -27.15
C LYS A 48 -37.17 -10.68 -26.19
N LEU A 49 -38.25 -11.43 -26.35
CA LEU A 49 -38.56 -12.64 -25.58
C LEU A 49 -38.63 -13.81 -26.55
N ASP A 50 -37.66 -14.72 -26.47
CA ASP A 50 -37.57 -15.91 -27.33
C ASP A 50 -38.41 -17.07 -26.77
N GLY A 51 -38.99 -17.86 -27.68
CA GLY A 51 -39.84 -19.01 -27.32
C GLY A 51 -41.20 -18.58 -26.76
N SER A 52 -42.04 -19.54 -26.35
CA SER A 52 -43.39 -19.29 -25.81
C SER A 52 -43.36 -18.98 -24.31
N LEU A 53 -44.17 -18.00 -23.88
CA LEU A 53 -44.42 -17.75 -22.46
C LEU A 53 -45.28 -18.87 -21.88
N ARG A 54 -44.96 -19.31 -20.66
CA ARG A 54 -45.66 -20.41 -19.98
C ARG A 54 -46.10 -19.99 -18.59
N TRP A 55 -47.28 -20.44 -18.18
CA TRP A 55 -47.73 -20.32 -16.80
C TRP A 55 -47.00 -21.31 -15.89
N HIS A 56 -46.72 -20.86 -14.68
CA HIS A 56 -46.28 -21.67 -13.57
C HIS A 56 -47.10 -21.27 -12.34
N VAL A 57 -47.85 -22.20 -11.77
CA VAL A 57 -48.93 -21.87 -10.81
C VAL A 57 -48.61 -22.27 -9.36
N TRP A 58 -47.45 -22.85 -9.09
CA TRP A 58 -47.05 -23.32 -7.76
C TRP A 58 -45.53 -23.25 -7.55
N PRO A 59 -45.01 -22.68 -6.45
CA PRO A 59 -45.72 -22.24 -5.23
C PRO A 59 -46.39 -20.86 -5.33
N GLN A 60 -46.10 -20.07 -6.36
CA GLN A 60 -46.75 -18.78 -6.66
C GLN A 60 -47.04 -18.71 -8.16
N LEU A 61 -47.97 -17.84 -8.55
CA LEU A 61 -48.38 -17.65 -9.93
C LEU A 61 -47.33 -16.81 -10.68
N SER A 62 -46.80 -17.37 -11.76
CA SER A 62 -45.70 -16.77 -12.51
C SER A 62 -45.78 -17.02 -14.00
N ILE A 63 -45.22 -16.08 -14.76
CA ILE A 63 -44.94 -16.24 -16.18
C ILE A 63 -43.46 -16.60 -16.34
N LEU A 64 -43.20 -17.74 -16.98
CA LEU A 64 -41.86 -18.17 -17.35
C LEU A 64 -41.61 -17.82 -18.82
N SER A 65 -40.52 -17.12 -19.07
CA SER A 65 -39.95 -16.89 -20.39
C SER A 65 -38.66 -17.68 -20.54
N GLY A 66 -38.37 -18.11 -21.77
CA GLY A 66 -37.06 -18.62 -22.14
C GLY A 66 -36.05 -17.48 -22.25
N ARG A 67 -35.17 -17.56 -23.26
CA ARG A 67 -34.15 -16.54 -23.47
C ARG A 67 -34.78 -15.16 -23.70
N MET A 68 -34.18 -14.14 -23.11
CA MET A 68 -34.55 -12.75 -23.37
C MET A 68 -33.33 -11.92 -23.72
N SER A 69 -33.55 -10.83 -24.45
CA SER A 69 -32.53 -9.82 -24.68
C SER A 69 -33.13 -8.42 -24.56
N LEU A 70 -32.39 -7.51 -23.94
CA LEU A 70 -32.71 -6.09 -23.84
C LEU A 70 -31.62 -5.32 -24.60
N THR A 71 -32.00 -4.57 -25.63
CA THR A 71 -31.05 -3.86 -26.51
C THR A 71 -31.27 -2.37 -26.40
N ALA A 72 -30.19 -1.61 -26.19
CA ALA A 72 -30.26 -0.16 -26.17
C ALA A 72 -30.57 0.39 -27.58
N PRO A 73 -31.20 1.57 -27.70
CA PRO A 73 -31.48 2.19 -28.99
C PRO A 73 -30.23 2.29 -29.88
N GLY A 74 -30.24 1.66 -31.05
CA GLY A 74 -29.14 1.73 -32.02
C GLY A 74 -27.87 0.95 -31.65
N ALA A 75 -27.87 0.23 -30.52
CA ALA A 75 -26.75 -0.63 -30.14
C ALA A 75 -26.63 -1.85 -31.07
N SER A 76 -25.40 -2.31 -31.27
CA SER A 76 -25.11 -3.47 -32.13
C SER A 76 -25.23 -4.81 -31.40
N VAL A 77 -25.12 -4.78 -30.07
CA VAL A 77 -25.15 -5.95 -29.17
C VAL A 77 -26.16 -5.67 -28.06
N PRO A 78 -26.95 -6.67 -27.59
CA PRO A 78 -27.85 -6.51 -26.46
C PRO A 78 -27.10 -6.19 -25.16
N LEU A 79 -27.60 -5.21 -24.41
CA LEU A 79 -27.10 -4.79 -23.09
C LEU A 79 -27.29 -5.91 -22.05
N VAL A 80 -28.47 -6.54 -22.04
CA VAL A 80 -28.77 -7.65 -21.13
C VAL A 80 -29.27 -8.82 -21.95
N THR A 81 -28.73 -10.00 -21.69
CA THR A 81 -29.33 -11.26 -22.10
C THR A 81 -29.56 -12.13 -20.89
N ALA A 82 -30.58 -12.98 -20.88
CA ALA A 82 -30.78 -13.94 -19.80
C ALA A 82 -31.34 -15.26 -20.35
N ASP A 83 -30.91 -16.39 -19.77
CA ASP A 83 -31.36 -17.71 -20.21
C ASP A 83 -32.83 -17.97 -19.86
N ASN A 84 -33.24 -17.51 -18.68
CA ASN A 84 -34.61 -17.64 -18.21
C ASN A 84 -35.01 -16.38 -17.43
N MET A 85 -36.25 -15.96 -17.65
CA MET A 85 -36.90 -14.92 -16.88
C MET A 85 -38.17 -15.49 -16.26
N ARG A 86 -38.40 -15.19 -14.98
CA ARG A 86 -39.62 -15.51 -14.26
C ARG A 86 -40.21 -14.21 -13.72
N LEU A 87 -41.46 -13.96 -14.05
CA LEU A 87 -42.22 -12.83 -13.53
C LEU A 87 -43.28 -13.40 -12.59
N ASP A 88 -43.17 -13.12 -11.30
CA ASP A 88 -44.25 -13.45 -10.35
C ASP A 88 -45.30 -12.34 -10.42
N VAL A 89 -46.56 -12.75 -10.51
CA VAL A 89 -47.65 -11.84 -10.88
C VAL A 89 -48.85 -12.02 -9.97
N ALA A 90 -49.52 -10.91 -9.66
CA ALA A 90 -50.69 -10.93 -8.80
C ALA A 90 -51.90 -11.60 -9.49
N LEU A 91 -52.65 -12.42 -8.75
CA LEU A 91 -53.80 -13.17 -9.30
C LEU A 91 -55.02 -12.25 -9.60
N MET A 92 -55.34 -11.32 -8.70
CA MET A 92 -56.56 -10.51 -8.81
C MET A 92 -56.58 -9.60 -10.07
N PRO A 93 -55.50 -8.86 -10.39
CA PRO A 93 -55.45 -8.02 -11.60
C PRO A 93 -55.56 -8.81 -12.91
N LEU A 94 -55.10 -10.06 -12.93
CA LEU A 94 -55.17 -10.91 -14.13
C LEU A 94 -56.59 -11.21 -14.59
N LEU A 95 -57.55 -11.30 -13.67
CA LEU A 95 -58.98 -11.47 -14.01
C LEU A 95 -59.53 -10.26 -14.79
N SER A 96 -58.91 -9.09 -14.59
CA SER A 96 -59.21 -7.84 -15.31
C SER A 96 -58.28 -7.60 -16.50
N HIS A 97 -57.51 -8.61 -16.94
CA HIS A 97 -56.51 -8.51 -18.01
C HIS A 97 -55.39 -7.48 -17.73
N GLN A 98 -55.12 -7.20 -16.46
CA GLN A 98 -54.02 -6.35 -16.00
C GLN A 98 -52.87 -7.23 -15.51
N LEU A 99 -51.63 -6.93 -15.90
CA LEU A 99 -50.46 -7.65 -15.37
C LEU A 99 -49.78 -6.75 -14.35
N GLN A 100 -49.74 -7.22 -13.11
CA GLN A 100 -48.99 -6.58 -12.04
C GLN A 100 -47.86 -7.51 -11.64
N VAL A 101 -46.62 -7.06 -11.83
CA VAL A 101 -45.42 -7.85 -11.57
C VAL A 101 -44.94 -7.56 -10.14
N GLU A 102 -44.94 -8.58 -9.28
CA GLU A 102 -44.49 -8.47 -7.89
C GLU A 102 -43.01 -8.79 -7.75
N GLN A 103 -42.50 -9.72 -8.57
CA GLN A 103 -41.09 -10.10 -8.59
C GLN A 103 -40.60 -10.35 -10.01
N VAL A 104 -39.39 -9.86 -10.29
CA VAL A 104 -38.63 -10.22 -11.48
C VAL A 104 -37.46 -11.10 -11.07
N MET A 105 -37.39 -12.31 -11.62
CA MET A 105 -36.25 -13.20 -11.46
C MET A 105 -35.55 -13.44 -12.79
N LEU A 106 -34.26 -13.15 -12.84
CA LEU A 106 -33.38 -13.42 -13.98
C LEU A 106 -32.34 -14.47 -13.58
N LYS A 107 -32.24 -15.55 -14.36
CA LYS A 107 -31.22 -16.58 -14.17
C LYS A 107 -30.27 -16.61 -15.36
N GLY A 108 -28.97 -16.66 -15.07
CA GLY A 108 -27.93 -16.70 -16.10
C GLY A 108 -27.93 -15.44 -16.94
N ALA A 109 -28.13 -14.27 -16.30
CA ALA A 109 -28.10 -13.00 -17.02
C ALA A 109 -26.66 -12.64 -17.37
N VAL A 110 -26.42 -12.23 -18.61
CA VAL A 110 -25.17 -11.62 -19.07
C VAL A 110 -25.46 -10.15 -19.34
N ILE A 111 -24.96 -9.29 -18.46
CA ILE A 111 -25.05 -7.83 -18.56
C ILE A 111 -23.74 -7.35 -19.17
N GLN A 112 -23.80 -6.60 -20.25
CA GLN A 112 -22.64 -6.12 -20.99
C GLN A 112 -22.64 -4.59 -21.00
N LEU A 113 -21.74 -3.97 -20.25
CA LEU A 113 -21.47 -2.54 -20.25
C LEU A 113 -20.22 -2.29 -21.09
N THR A 114 -20.41 -2.25 -22.40
CA THR A 114 -19.35 -2.08 -23.42
C THR A 114 -19.74 -0.98 -24.41
N PRO A 115 -18.79 -0.35 -25.13
CA PRO A 115 -19.14 0.68 -26.12
C PRO A 115 -20.13 0.19 -27.19
N GLN A 116 -20.14 -1.10 -27.51
CA GLN A 116 -21.04 -1.69 -28.53
C GLN A 116 -22.49 -1.84 -28.06
N THR A 117 -22.70 -1.78 -26.74
CA THR A 117 -24.01 -1.91 -26.07
C THR A 117 -24.60 -0.56 -25.66
N GLU A 118 -23.83 0.53 -25.77
CA GLU A 118 -24.32 1.87 -25.48
C GLU A 118 -25.35 2.34 -26.51
N ALA A 119 -26.27 3.21 -26.08
CA ALA A 119 -27.26 3.77 -26.97
C ALA A 119 -26.60 4.70 -28.00
N VAL A 120 -26.77 4.41 -29.29
CA VAL A 120 -26.23 5.22 -30.37
C VAL A 120 -27.25 6.31 -30.72
N ARG A 121 -26.89 7.56 -30.47
CA ARG A 121 -27.71 8.70 -30.89
C ARG A 121 -27.63 8.84 -32.42
N LYS A 122 -28.76 8.84 -33.11
CA LYS A 122 -28.81 9.16 -34.54
C LYS A 122 -28.30 10.58 -34.77
N GLU A 123 -27.44 10.79 -35.77
CA GLU A 123 -26.75 12.05 -36.10
C GLU A 123 -27.70 13.27 -36.27
N ASN A 124 -28.97 13.02 -36.59
CA ASN A 124 -30.02 14.03 -36.79
C ASN A 124 -31.11 14.04 -35.68
N ALA A 125 -30.85 13.44 -34.52
CA ALA A 125 -31.81 13.45 -33.41
C ALA A 125 -31.86 14.85 -32.76
N PRO A 126 -33.05 15.47 -32.59
CA PRO A 126 -33.18 16.76 -31.92
C PRO A 126 -32.47 16.78 -30.56
N VAL A 127 -31.80 17.88 -30.24
CA VAL A 127 -31.26 18.14 -28.90
C VAL A 127 -32.39 18.70 -28.05
N ALA A 128 -33.05 17.82 -27.28
CA ALA A 128 -33.97 18.27 -26.26
C ALA A 128 -33.21 19.12 -25.23
N PRO A 129 -33.73 20.28 -24.80
CA PRO A 129 -33.21 21.01 -23.64
C PRO A 129 -33.16 20.07 -22.43
N HIS A 130 -32.16 20.24 -21.56
CA HIS A 130 -31.97 19.44 -20.35
C HIS A 130 -33.09 19.65 -19.32
N GLU A 131 -34.26 19.08 -19.58
CA GLU A 131 -35.27 18.79 -18.58
C GLU A 131 -35.55 17.29 -18.68
N ASN A 132 -34.87 16.51 -17.83
CA ASN A 132 -35.31 15.15 -17.51
C ASN A 132 -36.62 15.26 -16.71
N SER A 133 -37.72 15.55 -17.40
CA SER A 133 -39.02 15.12 -16.94
C SER A 133 -39.29 13.79 -17.62
N LEU A 134 -39.22 12.70 -16.85
CA LEU A 134 -40.09 11.57 -17.15
C LEU A 134 -41.50 12.16 -17.32
N PRO A 135 -42.26 11.79 -18.36
CA PRO A 135 -43.59 12.30 -18.51
C PRO A 135 -44.42 11.86 -17.29
N ASP A 136 -44.82 12.85 -16.50
CA ASP A 136 -45.79 12.72 -15.42
C ASP A 136 -47.16 12.52 -16.07
N VAL A 137 -47.43 11.28 -16.51
CA VAL A 137 -48.75 10.87 -16.97
C VAL A 137 -49.31 9.89 -15.95
N ALA A 138 -49.96 10.47 -14.95
CA ALA A 138 -50.93 9.77 -14.13
C ALA A 138 -52.24 9.61 -14.92
N GLU A 139 -52.30 8.65 -15.85
CA GLU A 139 -53.57 8.19 -16.42
C GLU A 139 -53.57 6.67 -16.65
N ASP A 140 -54.24 5.96 -15.74
CA ASP A 140 -55.17 4.84 -15.97
C ASP A 140 -54.80 3.78 -17.04
N ALA A 141 -53.57 3.25 -16.99
CA ALA A 141 -53.07 2.29 -17.98
C ALA A 141 -52.70 0.91 -17.39
N GLY A 142 -53.56 0.27 -16.60
CA GLY A 142 -53.62 -1.20 -16.40
C GLY A 142 -52.36 -1.97 -15.96
N TRP A 143 -51.27 -1.29 -15.61
CA TRP A 143 -49.97 -1.82 -15.15
C TRP A 143 -49.32 -0.80 -14.21
N SER A 144 -48.92 -1.25 -13.01
CA SER A 144 -47.91 -0.56 -12.19
C SER A 144 -46.59 -1.33 -12.29
N PHE A 145 -45.51 -0.62 -12.63
CA PHE A 145 -44.15 -1.15 -12.59
C PHE A 145 -43.48 -0.62 -11.33
N ASP A 146 -44.01 -1.07 -10.19
CA ASP A 146 -43.39 -0.90 -8.89
C ASP A 146 -42.76 -2.27 -8.60
N ILE A 147 -41.56 -2.53 -9.15
CA ILE A 147 -40.87 -3.81 -8.91
C ILE A 147 -40.53 -3.85 -7.44
N GLY A 148 -41.40 -4.48 -6.66
CA GLY A 148 -41.18 -4.70 -5.24
C GLY A 148 -40.08 -5.73 -4.99
N ASN A 149 -39.78 -6.64 -5.92
CA ASN A 149 -38.73 -7.64 -5.71
C ASN A 149 -37.92 -7.93 -6.98
N LEU A 150 -36.59 -7.91 -6.88
CA LEU A 150 -35.69 -8.30 -7.96
C LEU A 150 -34.75 -9.40 -7.48
N LYS A 151 -34.67 -10.48 -8.26
CA LYS A 151 -33.76 -11.60 -8.01
C LYS A 151 -32.90 -11.89 -9.24
N VAL A 152 -31.59 -11.79 -9.08
CA VAL A 152 -30.63 -12.16 -10.13
C VAL A 152 -29.82 -13.35 -9.61
N VAL A 153 -29.69 -14.41 -10.40
CA VAL A 153 -29.03 -15.66 -9.98
C VAL A 153 -28.06 -16.14 -11.05
N ASP A 154 -26.86 -16.53 -10.62
CA ASP A 154 -25.80 -17.10 -11.48
C ASP A 154 -25.47 -16.22 -12.70
N SER A 155 -25.44 -14.91 -12.50
CA SER A 155 -25.28 -13.94 -13.58
C SER A 155 -23.85 -13.43 -13.70
N ILE A 156 -23.57 -12.77 -14.83
CA ILE A 156 -22.26 -12.23 -15.19
C ILE A 156 -22.46 -10.78 -15.63
N LEU A 157 -21.63 -9.89 -15.11
CA LEU A 157 -21.45 -8.54 -15.61
C LEU A 157 -20.10 -8.46 -16.31
N VAL A 158 -20.13 -7.97 -17.53
CA VAL A 158 -18.97 -7.65 -18.35
C VAL A 158 -18.91 -6.13 -18.46
N PHE A 159 -17.81 -5.54 -18.01
CA PHE A 159 -17.56 -4.11 -18.09
C PHE A 159 -16.31 -3.84 -18.92
N GLN A 160 -16.40 -2.91 -19.87
CA GLN A 160 -15.28 -2.41 -20.65
C GLN A 160 -15.52 -0.94 -20.97
N HIS A 161 -14.57 -0.08 -20.61
CA HIS A 161 -14.60 1.33 -20.98
C HIS A 161 -13.52 1.61 -22.04
N GLU A 162 -13.94 2.17 -23.17
CA GLU A 162 -13.06 2.54 -24.30
C GLU A 162 -12.03 1.44 -24.69
N SER A 163 -10.73 1.76 -24.57
CA SER A 163 -9.58 0.92 -24.91
C SER A 163 -9.01 0.16 -23.72
N GLU A 164 -9.72 0.15 -22.59
CA GLU A 164 -9.32 -0.60 -21.41
C GLU A 164 -9.60 -2.12 -21.53
N GLU A 165 -8.94 -2.88 -20.65
CA GLU A 165 -9.17 -4.31 -20.51
C GLU A 165 -10.59 -4.59 -19.97
N GLN A 166 -11.21 -5.63 -20.51
CA GLN A 166 -12.50 -6.11 -20.04
C GLN A 166 -12.41 -6.67 -18.61
N VAL A 167 -13.25 -6.14 -17.71
CA VAL A 167 -13.42 -6.66 -16.34
C VAL A 167 -14.69 -7.51 -16.30
N THR A 168 -14.57 -8.72 -15.74
CA THR A 168 -15.73 -9.63 -15.60
C THR A 168 -16.03 -9.88 -14.12
N LEU A 169 -17.24 -9.55 -13.71
CA LEU A 169 -17.84 -9.93 -12.44
C LEU A 169 -18.76 -11.13 -12.68
N ARG A 170 -18.46 -12.25 -12.03
CA ARG A 170 -19.13 -13.55 -12.22
C ARG A 170 -19.88 -13.94 -10.95
N ASN A 171 -20.73 -14.96 -11.08
CA ASN A 171 -21.50 -15.54 -9.98
C ASN A 171 -22.30 -14.49 -9.22
N ILE A 172 -22.88 -13.53 -9.96
CA ILE A 172 -23.71 -12.48 -9.39
C ILE A 172 -24.98 -13.10 -8.87
N ASN A 173 -25.17 -12.98 -7.57
CA ASN A 173 -26.44 -13.25 -6.92
C ASN A 173 -26.90 -11.96 -6.24
N LEU A 174 -28.07 -11.48 -6.64
CA LEU A 174 -28.72 -10.29 -6.09
C LEU A 174 -30.12 -10.67 -5.65
N LYS A 175 -30.49 -10.25 -4.45
CA LYS A 175 -31.88 -10.24 -3.99
C LYS A 175 -32.15 -8.82 -3.51
N MET A 176 -33.19 -8.20 -4.06
CA MET A 176 -33.64 -6.89 -3.66
C MET A 176 -35.14 -6.95 -3.35
N GLU A 177 -35.55 -6.37 -2.23
CA GLU A 177 -36.96 -6.21 -1.83
C GLU A 177 -37.20 -4.73 -1.51
N GLN A 178 -38.08 -4.08 -2.26
CA GLN A 178 -38.42 -2.65 -2.21
C GLN A 178 -39.86 -2.45 -1.73
N ASP A 179 -40.07 -1.43 -0.90
CA ASP A 179 -41.39 -1.00 -0.45
C ASP A 179 -42.00 0.11 -1.34
N GLN A 180 -43.22 0.53 -1.00
CA GLN A 180 -43.95 1.57 -1.74
C GLN A 180 -43.31 2.97 -1.65
N HIS A 181 -42.35 3.18 -0.74
CA HIS A 181 -41.61 4.44 -0.58
C HIS A 181 -40.24 4.39 -1.28
N HIS A 182 -39.99 3.38 -2.11
CA HIS A 182 -38.72 3.15 -2.80
C HIS A 182 -37.54 2.93 -1.83
N VAL A 183 -37.82 2.36 -0.67
CA VAL A 183 -36.79 1.87 0.26
C VAL A 183 -36.62 0.38 0.04
N ALA A 184 -35.38 -0.04 -0.28
CA ALA A 184 -35.06 -1.40 -0.64
C ALA A 184 -34.05 -2.04 0.31
N THR A 185 -34.21 -3.33 0.60
CA THR A 185 -33.16 -4.17 1.17
C THR A 185 -32.46 -4.91 0.03
N VAL A 186 -31.14 -5.02 0.10
CA VAL A 186 -30.30 -5.58 -0.96
C VAL A 186 -29.30 -6.58 -0.37
N ASP A 187 -29.40 -7.82 -0.81
CA ASP A 187 -28.39 -8.86 -0.59
C ASP A 187 -27.66 -9.12 -1.90
N PHE A 188 -26.34 -8.93 -1.91
CA PHE A 188 -25.51 -9.10 -3.08
C PHE A 188 -24.32 -10.02 -2.79
N SER A 189 -23.95 -10.85 -3.76
CA SER A 189 -22.64 -11.51 -3.79
C SER A 189 -22.13 -11.66 -5.21
N GLY A 190 -20.82 -11.69 -5.35
CA GLY A 190 -20.17 -11.86 -6.65
C GLY A 190 -18.67 -12.07 -6.54
N ARG A 191 -18.06 -12.40 -7.67
CA ARG A 191 -16.63 -12.70 -7.78
C ARG A 191 -16.02 -12.00 -8.98
N ILE A 192 -15.00 -11.20 -8.74
CA ILE A 192 -14.22 -10.51 -9.77
C ILE A 192 -12.90 -11.25 -9.93
N ASN A 193 -12.53 -11.59 -11.16
CA ASN A 193 -11.21 -12.12 -11.46
C ASN A 193 -10.50 -11.18 -12.43
N ARG A 194 -9.32 -10.69 -12.05
CA ARG A 194 -8.51 -9.79 -12.89
C ARG A 194 -7.04 -9.98 -12.57
N ASN A 195 -6.18 -10.07 -13.58
CA ASN A 195 -4.72 -10.12 -13.42
C ASN A 195 -4.23 -11.22 -12.47
N GLN A 196 -4.80 -12.43 -12.57
CA GLN A 196 -4.58 -13.55 -11.65
C GLN A 196 -4.90 -13.23 -10.17
N ARG A 197 -5.72 -12.22 -9.93
CA ARG A 197 -6.28 -11.92 -8.61
C ARG A 197 -7.77 -12.20 -8.62
N ASP A 198 -8.22 -12.70 -7.49
CA ASP A 198 -9.57 -13.14 -7.26
C ASP A 198 -10.14 -12.40 -6.05
N LEU A 199 -11.18 -11.61 -6.30
CA LEU A 199 -11.92 -10.86 -5.29
C LEU A 199 -13.33 -11.44 -5.18
N THR A 200 -13.64 -12.06 -4.05
CA THR A 200 -15.01 -12.42 -3.68
C THR A 200 -15.59 -11.31 -2.80
N LEU A 201 -16.83 -10.91 -3.06
CA LEU A 201 -17.56 -9.88 -2.33
C LEU A 201 -18.95 -10.39 -1.94
N SER A 202 -19.39 -10.07 -0.72
CA SER A 202 -20.79 -10.20 -0.29
C SER A 202 -21.21 -8.96 0.48
N MET A 203 -22.45 -8.51 0.29
CA MET A 203 -22.94 -7.26 0.86
C MET A 203 -24.42 -7.36 1.24
N ASN A 204 -24.78 -6.78 2.38
CA ASN A 204 -26.15 -6.50 2.78
C ASN A 204 -26.32 -4.98 2.95
N ALA A 205 -27.29 -4.40 2.27
CA ALA A 205 -27.51 -2.96 2.26
C ALA A 205 -28.99 -2.58 2.36
N ASN A 206 -29.27 -1.44 2.98
CA ASN A 206 -30.55 -0.74 2.86
C ASN A 206 -30.35 0.44 1.91
N VAL A 207 -31.14 0.51 0.85
CA VAL A 207 -31.04 1.52 -0.19
C VAL A 207 -32.28 2.39 -0.13
N ASN A 208 -32.11 3.68 0.07
CA ASN A 208 -33.17 4.67 -0.05
C ASN A 208 -33.08 5.36 -1.42
N ALA A 209 -34.05 5.06 -2.28
CA ALA A 209 -34.20 5.62 -3.62
C ALA A 209 -35.42 6.55 -3.74
N SER A 210 -35.98 7.04 -2.62
CA SER A 210 -37.19 7.89 -2.63
C SER A 210 -37.03 9.21 -3.37
N ASP A 211 -35.79 9.70 -3.51
CA ASP A 211 -35.41 10.95 -4.19
C ASP A 211 -34.59 10.69 -5.47
N TYR A 212 -34.66 9.48 -6.01
CA TYR A 212 -34.04 9.16 -7.29
C TYR A 212 -34.75 9.95 -8.42
N PRO A 213 -34.01 10.58 -9.37
CA PRO A 213 -32.59 10.41 -9.65
C PRO A 213 -31.64 11.38 -8.92
N HIS A 214 -32.13 12.36 -8.17
CA HIS A 214 -31.29 13.40 -7.55
C HIS A 214 -30.36 12.84 -6.47
N GLN A 215 -30.88 11.97 -5.61
CA GLN A 215 -30.12 11.33 -4.53
C GLN A 215 -30.42 9.84 -4.40
N LEU A 216 -29.37 9.06 -4.17
CA LEU A 216 -29.47 7.66 -3.79
C LEU A 216 -28.58 7.40 -2.57
N THR A 217 -29.16 6.88 -1.49
CA THR A 217 -28.42 6.54 -0.27
C THR A 217 -28.39 5.02 -0.11
N ALA A 218 -27.22 4.44 0.17
CA ALA A 218 -27.03 3.01 0.41
C ALA A 218 -26.29 2.80 1.74
N ASP A 219 -27.01 2.35 2.76
CA ASP A 219 -26.47 1.94 4.05
C ASP A 219 -26.05 0.48 4.00
N ILE A 220 -24.76 0.25 3.75
CA ILE A 220 -24.14 -1.08 3.72
C ILE A 220 -23.84 -1.51 5.15
N THR A 221 -24.70 -2.36 5.68
CA THR A 221 -24.64 -2.83 7.08
C THR A 221 -23.64 -3.95 7.27
N GLN A 222 -23.43 -4.77 6.24
CA GLN A 222 -22.43 -5.81 6.21
C GLN A 222 -21.80 -5.88 4.83
N LEU A 223 -20.48 -5.85 4.79
CA LEU A 223 -19.65 -6.05 3.62
C LEU A 223 -18.59 -7.07 4.00
N ASN A 224 -18.45 -8.16 3.26
CA ASN A 224 -17.34 -9.09 3.43
C ASN A 224 -16.58 -9.21 2.10
N TRP A 225 -15.26 -9.28 2.17
CA TRP A 225 -14.42 -9.46 1.01
C TRP A 225 -13.26 -10.42 1.27
N GLN A 226 -12.84 -11.09 0.21
CA GLN A 226 -11.64 -11.90 0.19
C GLN A 226 -10.91 -11.68 -1.13
N LEU A 227 -9.68 -11.21 -1.05
CA LEU A 227 -8.78 -10.98 -2.17
C LEU A 227 -7.60 -11.96 -2.08
N SER A 228 -7.37 -12.72 -3.15
CA SER A 228 -6.27 -13.68 -3.24
C SER A 228 -5.62 -13.63 -4.62
N GLY A 229 -4.39 -14.11 -4.77
CA GLY A 229 -3.67 -14.14 -6.04
C GLY A 229 -2.29 -13.52 -5.99
N VAL A 230 -1.78 -13.14 -7.16
CA VAL A 230 -0.39 -12.65 -7.31
C VAL A 230 -0.16 -11.24 -6.74
N ASP A 231 1.06 -11.01 -6.26
CA ASP A 231 1.52 -9.80 -5.57
C ASP A 231 0.63 -9.40 -4.39
N LEU A 232 0.22 -10.39 -3.62
CA LEU A 232 -0.46 -10.25 -2.34
C LEU A 232 0.30 -11.08 -1.28
N PRO A 233 0.08 -10.82 0.01
CA PRO A 233 0.53 -11.72 1.08
C PRO A 233 0.07 -13.16 0.82
N THR A 234 0.84 -14.15 1.28
CA THR A 234 0.54 -15.57 1.06
C THR A 234 -0.81 -16.00 1.64
N GLN A 235 -1.23 -15.39 2.75
CA GLN A 235 -2.57 -15.59 3.34
C GLN A 235 -3.71 -14.90 2.56
N GLY A 236 -3.41 -14.07 1.55
CA GLY A 236 -4.38 -13.18 0.92
C GLY A 236 -4.80 -12.02 1.84
N ILE A 237 -5.86 -11.31 1.45
CA ILE A 237 -6.45 -10.23 2.23
C ILE A 237 -7.93 -10.55 2.42
N THR A 238 -8.35 -10.73 3.67
CA THR A 238 -9.76 -10.95 4.02
C THR A 238 -10.24 -9.79 4.87
N GLY A 239 -11.52 -9.48 4.78
CA GLY A 239 -12.03 -8.33 5.48
C GLY A 239 -13.53 -8.29 5.58
N GLN A 240 -13.98 -7.44 6.50
CA GLN A 240 -15.38 -7.16 6.72
C GLN A 240 -15.59 -5.70 7.11
N GLY A 241 -16.80 -5.18 6.97
CA GLY A 241 -17.09 -3.82 7.37
C GLY A 241 -18.50 -3.35 7.06
N SER A 242 -18.67 -2.04 7.23
CA SER A 242 -19.89 -1.30 6.94
C SER A 242 -19.52 0.08 6.38
N LEU A 243 -20.42 0.67 5.59
CA LEU A 243 -20.29 2.04 5.10
C LEU A 243 -21.64 2.60 4.65
N GLN A 244 -21.74 3.91 4.49
CA GLN A 244 -22.87 4.57 3.84
C GLN A 244 -22.39 5.22 2.54
N GLY A 245 -22.96 4.81 1.40
CA GLY A 245 -22.77 5.47 0.12
C GLY A 245 -23.88 6.49 -0.13
N ILE A 246 -23.54 7.70 -0.58
CA ILE A 246 -24.52 8.69 -1.02
C ILE A 246 -24.11 9.16 -2.42
N TRP A 247 -24.95 8.89 -3.41
CA TRP A 247 -24.82 9.44 -4.76
C TRP A 247 -25.64 10.71 -4.88
N ARG A 248 -25.02 11.78 -5.38
CA ARG A 248 -25.66 13.06 -5.72
C ARG A 248 -25.49 13.33 -7.21
N GLU A 249 -26.57 13.18 -7.95
CA GLU A 249 -26.56 13.29 -9.41
C GLU A 249 -26.23 14.72 -9.88
N ASP A 250 -26.78 15.73 -9.21
CA ASP A 250 -26.59 17.15 -9.55
C ASP A 250 -25.11 17.60 -9.51
N HIS A 251 -24.31 16.95 -8.68
CA HIS A 251 -22.88 17.23 -8.53
C HIS A 251 -21.98 16.11 -9.07
N LYS A 252 -22.56 15.02 -9.59
CA LYS A 252 -21.84 13.80 -9.98
C LYS A 252 -20.90 13.31 -8.87
N GLN A 253 -21.37 13.40 -7.63
CA GLN A 253 -20.57 13.16 -6.44
C GLN A 253 -20.99 11.88 -5.75
N LEU A 254 -20.00 11.03 -5.42
CA LEU A 254 -20.16 9.89 -4.54
C LEU A 254 -19.49 10.20 -3.20
N GLU A 255 -20.27 10.19 -2.13
CA GLU A 255 -19.79 10.26 -0.76
C GLU A 255 -19.79 8.86 -0.13
N LEU A 256 -18.74 8.53 0.60
CA LEU A 256 -18.60 7.31 1.37
C LEU A 256 -18.40 7.70 2.84
N ASN A 257 -19.49 7.71 3.59
CA ASN A 257 -19.54 8.11 4.98
C ASN A 257 -19.50 6.89 5.90
N ASN A 258 -19.11 7.12 7.16
CA ASN A 258 -19.10 6.08 8.21
C ASN A 258 -18.35 4.80 7.76
N LEU A 259 -17.25 4.96 7.02
CA LEU A 259 -16.38 3.84 6.67
C LEU A 259 -15.95 3.16 7.97
N ASN A 260 -16.15 1.85 8.06
CA ASN A 260 -15.64 1.02 9.14
C ASN A 260 -15.27 -0.34 8.53
N LEU A 261 -14.02 -0.47 8.12
CA LEU A 261 -13.52 -1.57 7.31
C LEU A 261 -12.38 -2.27 8.03
N GLN A 262 -12.32 -3.59 7.95
CA GLN A 262 -11.22 -4.41 8.48
C GLN A 262 -10.57 -5.17 7.33
N ALA A 263 -9.25 -5.23 7.30
CA ALA A 263 -8.50 -6.02 6.34
C ALA A 263 -7.38 -6.74 7.09
N ASN A 264 -7.48 -8.07 7.18
CA ASN A 264 -6.65 -8.92 8.04
C ASN A 264 -6.64 -8.38 9.48
N ASP A 265 -5.49 -7.93 9.98
CA ASP A 265 -5.34 -7.33 11.31
C ASP A 265 -5.26 -5.79 11.29
N SER A 266 -5.67 -5.17 10.18
CA SER A 266 -5.78 -3.72 10.05
C SER A 266 -7.25 -3.28 10.12
N ALA A 267 -7.49 -2.13 10.74
CA ALA A 267 -8.83 -1.56 10.88
C ALA A 267 -8.82 -0.09 10.47
N LEU A 268 -9.75 0.29 9.60
CA LEU A 268 -9.91 1.59 8.98
C LEU A 268 -11.28 2.17 9.34
N LYS A 269 -11.31 3.43 9.74
CA LYS A 269 -12.51 4.25 9.91
C LYS A 269 -12.37 5.56 9.15
N GLY A 270 -13.48 6.19 8.79
CA GLY A 270 -13.45 7.55 8.26
C GLY A 270 -14.46 7.81 7.16
N ARG A 271 -14.05 8.63 6.20
CA ARG A 271 -14.87 9.06 5.07
C ARG A 271 -14.03 9.29 3.83
N ALA A 272 -14.68 9.14 2.68
CA ALA A 272 -14.11 9.50 1.39
C ALA A 272 -15.19 10.14 0.51
N SER A 273 -14.78 10.93 -0.48
CA SER A 273 -15.68 11.36 -1.52
C SER A 273 -14.95 11.53 -2.84
N VAL A 274 -15.70 11.40 -3.93
CA VAL A 274 -15.21 11.68 -5.28
C VAL A 274 -16.24 12.48 -6.05
N VAL A 275 -15.78 13.55 -6.71
CA VAL A 275 -16.53 14.23 -7.76
C VAL A 275 -16.07 13.66 -9.08
N LEU A 276 -16.99 13.04 -9.82
CA LEU A 276 -16.72 12.43 -11.11
C LEU A 276 -16.72 13.50 -12.22
N GLY A 277 -15.82 13.32 -13.18
CA GLY A 277 -15.60 14.19 -14.34
C GLY A 277 -14.44 13.66 -15.16
N GLU A 278 -13.96 14.42 -16.15
CA GLU A 278 -12.77 14.02 -16.94
C GLU A 278 -11.53 13.79 -16.07
N GLN A 279 -11.40 14.57 -14.98
CA GLN A 279 -10.38 14.38 -13.96
C GLN A 279 -11.06 14.28 -12.60
N PRO A 280 -11.24 13.07 -12.05
CA PRO A 280 -11.91 12.90 -10.78
C PRO A 280 -11.14 13.59 -9.65
N LYS A 281 -11.89 14.24 -8.75
CA LYS A 281 -11.35 14.87 -7.54
C LYS A 281 -11.74 14.04 -6.33
N TRP A 282 -10.74 13.51 -5.66
CA TRP A 282 -10.90 12.69 -4.45
C TRP A 282 -10.61 13.49 -3.17
N VAL A 283 -11.32 13.15 -2.11
CA VAL A 283 -11.04 13.62 -0.75
C VAL A 283 -11.11 12.43 0.18
N PHE A 284 -10.08 12.21 0.99
CA PHE A 284 -9.98 11.11 1.96
C PHE A 284 -9.63 11.65 3.33
N ASP A 285 -10.39 11.23 4.35
CA ASP A 285 -10.11 11.47 5.76
C ASP A 285 -10.26 10.12 6.49
N LEU A 286 -9.12 9.47 6.71
CA LEU A 286 -9.03 8.08 7.12
C LEU A 286 -8.24 7.94 8.41
N GLN A 287 -8.77 7.15 9.33
CA GLN A 287 -8.17 6.83 10.61
C GLN A 287 -7.99 5.33 10.77
N PHE A 288 -6.82 4.89 11.21
CA PHE A 288 -6.52 3.50 11.48
C PHE A 288 -6.26 3.30 12.98
N ASP A 289 -6.95 2.34 13.59
CA ASP A 289 -6.59 1.90 14.95
C ASP A 289 -5.26 1.12 14.90
N LYS A 290 -5.12 0.25 13.89
CA LYS A 290 -3.86 -0.42 13.53
C LYS A 290 -3.80 -0.54 12.01
N LEU A 291 -2.65 -0.21 11.43
CA LEU A 291 -2.33 -0.43 10.01
C LEU A 291 -1.09 -1.33 9.90
N ASN A 292 -1.31 -2.60 9.62
CA ASN A 292 -0.23 -3.56 9.44
C ASN A 292 0.08 -3.74 7.96
N LEU A 293 1.10 -3.05 7.47
CA LEU A 293 1.51 -3.11 6.06
C LEU A 293 2.15 -4.45 5.70
N GLU A 294 2.67 -5.22 6.66
CA GLU A 294 3.24 -6.55 6.41
C GLU A 294 2.18 -7.56 5.96
N ASN A 295 0.94 -7.37 6.44
CA ASN A 295 -0.20 -8.23 6.13
C ASN A 295 -1.08 -7.69 5.01
N LEU A 296 -0.73 -6.55 4.41
CA LEU A 296 -1.48 -5.93 3.31
C LEU A 296 -0.65 -5.79 2.03
N LEU A 297 0.67 -5.69 2.15
CA LEU A 297 1.58 -5.56 1.02
C LEU A 297 2.26 -6.89 0.74
N ALA A 298 2.55 -7.15 -0.54
CA ALA A 298 3.37 -8.30 -0.89
C ALA A 298 4.79 -8.16 -0.29
N PRO A 299 5.37 -9.25 0.24
CA PRO A 299 6.77 -9.25 0.62
C PRO A 299 7.64 -8.95 -0.60
N GLN A 300 8.41 -7.86 -0.54
CA GLN A 300 9.40 -7.56 -1.58
C GLN A 300 10.50 -8.63 -1.53
N PRO A 301 10.85 -9.26 -2.66
CA PRO A 301 11.92 -10.24 -2.69
C PRO A 301 13.23 -9.59 -2.23
N VAL A 302 13.87 -10.20 -1.25
CA VAL A 302 15.25 -9.87 -0.89
C VAL A 302 16.11 -10.45 -2.00
N ALA A 303 16.81 -9.61 -2.76
CA ALA A 303 17.90 -10.05 -3.62
C ALA A 303 18.99 -10.64 -2.70
N THR A 304 18.86 -11.92 -2.39
CA THR A 304 19.96 -12.73 -1.87
C THR A 304 20.69 -13.23 -3.09
N ASP A 305 21.91 -12.72 -3.28
CA ASP A 305 22.84 -13.24 -4.26
C ASP A 305 23.30 -14.62 -3.77
N ASP A 306 22.46 -15.64 -3.94
CA ASP A 306 22.83 -17.02 -3.64
C ASP A 306 22.68 -17.89 -4.89
N LYS A 307 23.83 -18.13 -5.52
CA LYS A 307 24.10 -19.35 -6.26
C LYS A 307 24.05 -20.54 -5.30
N ALA A 308 22.86 -20.94 -4.89
CA ALA A 308 22.61 -22.22 -4.26
C ALA A 308 21.46 -22.90 -4.99
N VAL A 309 21.81 -23.70 -6.00
CA VAL A 309 20.90 -24.70 -6.57
C VAL A 309 20.65 -25.74 -5.50
N GLN A 310 19.57 -25.60 -4.74
CA GLN A 310 18.97 -26.72 -4.00
C GLN A 310 17.69 -27.15 -4.72
N GLN A 311 17.77 -28.33 -5.34
CA GLN A 311 16.62 -29.09 -5.80
C GLN A 311 15.80 -29.53 -4.59
N GLY A 312 14.59 -29.01 -4.46
CA GLY A 312 13.63 -29.43 -3.45
C GLY A 312 12.32 -28.66 -3.55
N GLN A 313 11.36 -29.20 -4.31
CA GLN A 313 9.92 -28.86 -4.32
C GLN A 313 9.54 -27.39 -4.06
N ASN A 314 9.85 -26.51 -5.01
CA ASN A 314 9.14 -25.24 -5.12
C ASN A 314 7.94 -25.41 -6.05
N GLN A 315 6.73 -25.29 -5.50
CA GLN A 315 5.59 -24.89 -6.33
C GLN A 315 5.99 -23.60 -7.05
N PRO A 316 5.91 -23.54 -8.39
CA PRO A 316 6.26 -22.33 -9.11
C PRO A 316 5.36 -21.20 -8.62
N LYS A 317 5.98 -20.19 -8.00
CA LYS A 317 5.33 -18.92 -7.65
C LYS A 317 4.71 -18.42 -8.94
N GLN A 318 3.38 -18.41 -9.02
CA GLN A 318 2.66 -18.02 -10.23
C GLN A 318 3.02 -16.55 -10.51
N THR A 319 3.89 -16.34 -11.49
CA THR A 319 4.16 -15.02 -12.03
C THR A 319 2.97 -14.64 -12.91
N ARG A 320 2.66 -13.34 -12.99
CA ARG A 320 1.66 -12.82 -13.94
C ARG A 320 1.96 -13.40 -15.35
N PRO A 321 0.93 -13.71 -16.16
CA PRO A 321 1.17 -14.17 -17.51
C PRO A 321 1.81 -12.99 -18.25
N VAL A 322 2.82 -13.28 -19.08
CA VAL A 322 3.64 -12.30 -19.81
C VAL A 322 2.84 -11.47 -20.84
N ILE A 323 1.50 -11.55 -20.84
CA ILE A 323 0.60 -10.85 -21.78
C ILE A 323 0.00 -9.57 -21.14
N ALA A 324 0.14 -9.36 -19.83
CA ALA A 324 -0.40 -8.17 -19.13
C ALA A 324 0.64 -7.43 -18.27
N SER A 325 1.92 -7.65 -18.51
CA SER A 325 2.96 -6.75 -18.03
C SER A 325 3.17 -5.69 -19.09
N ASN A 326 2.55 -4.52 -18.93
CA ASN A 326 3.03 -3.29 -19.55
C ASN A 326 4.44 -3.04 -19.00
N VAL A 327 5.44 -3.70 -19.58
CA VAL A 327 6.87 -3.54 -19.25
C VAL A 327 7.33 -2.10 -19.49
N ASP A 328 6.53 -1.30 -20.21
CA ASP A 328 6.83 0.09 -20.59
C ASP A 328 5.94 1.14 -19.89
N GLN A 329 5.10 0.78 -18.90
CA GLN A 329 4.34 1.82 -18.20
C GLN A 329 5.27 2.59 -17.26
N PRO A 330 5.35 3.94 -17.37
CA PRO A 330 6.13 4.75 -16.46
C PRO A 330 5.70 4.49 -15.02
N ASP A 331 6.66 4.45 -14.09
CA ASP A 331 6.36 4.33 -12.68
C ASP A 331 5.36 5.44 -12.27
N TYR A 332 4.44 5.08 -11.37
CA TYR A 332 3.45 6.01 -10.81
C TYR A 332 2.45 6.62 -11.80
N ASN A 333 2.29 6.07 -13.01
CA ASN A 333 1.37 6.60 -14.03
C ASN A 333 -0.07 6.83 -13.52
N GLY A 334 -0.53 6.02 -12.56
CA GLY A 334 -1.85 6.17 -11.93
C GLY A 334 -2.09 7.55 -11.29
N LEU A 335 -1.05 8.22 -10.78
CA LEU A 335 -1.17 9.53 -10.14
C LEU A 335 -1.57 10.65 -11.11
N ARG A 336 -1.36 10.47 -12.41
CA ARG A 336 -1.66 11.49 -13.44
C ARG A 336 -3.15 11.67 -13.72
N SER A 337 -3.95 10.65 -13.40
CA SER A 337 -5.35 10.56 -13.79
C SER A 337 -6.34 11.27 -12.86
N PHE A 338 -5.89 11.81 -11.71
CA PHE A 338 -6.79 12.39 -10.71
C PHE A 338 -6.14 13.50 -9.87
N THR A 339 -6.97 14.27 -9.17
CA THR A 339 -6.55 15.13 -8.04
C THR A 339 -7.05 14.51 -6.74
N ALA A 340 -6.27 14.58 -5.65
CA ALA A 340 -6.69 14.10 -4.34
C ALA A 340 -6.21 14.97 -3.19
N ASP A 341 -7.05 15.13 -2.17
CA ASP A 341 -6.68 15.56 -0.81
C ASP A 341 -6.79 14.36 0.13
N ILE A 342 -5.68 14.00 0.78
CA ILE A 342 -5.58 12.78 1.56
C ILE A 342 -5.07 13.13 2.97
N GLN A 343 -5.90 12.85 3.96
CA GLN A 343 -5.54 12.91 5.38
C GLN A 343 -5.62 11.52 5.98
N LEU A 344 -4.50 11.05 6.52
CA LEU A 344 -4.38 9.74 7.17
C LEU A 344 -3.89 9.93 8.61
N LYS A 345 -4.54 9.26 9.55
CA LYS A 345 -4.04 9.11 10.93
C LYS A 345 -4.02 7.64 11.31
N ALA A 346 -2.98 7.18 11.97
CA ALA A 346 -2.92 5.81 12.47
C ALA A 346 -2.35 5.79 13.88
N ASN A 347 -3.06 5.16 14.82
CA ASN A 347 -2.58 5.03 16.19
C ASN A 347 -1.34 4.12 16.25
N ALA A 348 -1.33 3.05 15.44
CA ALA A 348 -0.21 2.14 15.27
C ALA A 348 -0.03 1.74 13.80
N VAL A 349 1.21 1.75 13.31
CA VAL A 349 1.60 1.25 11.98
C VAL A 349 2.72 0.23 12.15
N ARG A 350 2.63 -0.90 11.46
CA ARG A 350 3.72 -1.88 11.39
C ARG A 350 4.23 -2.01 9.97
N TRP A 351 5.54 -1.85 9.78
CA TRP A 351 6.18 -1.93 8.48
C TRP A 351 7.64 -2.40 8.59
N ARG A 352 7.99 -3.48 7.88
CA ARG A 352 9.35 -4.07 7.85
C ARG A 352 9.95 -4.35 9.23
N GLY A 353 9.15 -4.89 10.13
CA GLY A 353 9.52 -5.21 11.51
C GLY A 353 9.54 -4.01 12.45
N MET A 354 9.37 -2.79 11.94
CA MET A 354 9.31 -1.57 12.74
C MET A 354 7.87 -1.26 13.14
N ASP A 355 7.69 -0.87 14.39
CA ASP A 355 6.42 -0.44 14.96
C ASP A 355 6.45 1.09 15.16
N PHE A 356 5.50 1.78 14.55
CA PHE A 356 5.32 3.22 14.67
C PHE A 356 4.02 3.55 15.39
N THR A 357 4.00 4.62 16.17
CA THR A 357 2.80 5.12 16.85
C THR A 357 2.52 6.57 16.50
N ASN A 358 1.26 6.99 16.67
CA ASN A 358 0.83 8.38 16.42
C ASN A 358 1.22 8.88 15.03
N VAL A 359 0.99 8.05 14.01
CA VAL A 359 1.35 8.35 12.62
C VAL A 359 0.32 9.29 12.03
N SER A 360 0.78 10.35 11.38
CA SER A 360 -0.05 11.35 10.70
C SER A 360 0.53 11.62 9.32
N SER A 361 -0.32 11.68 8.30
CA SER A 361 0.07 12.03 6.96
C SER A 361 -0.96 12.92 6.27
N GLN A 362 -0.46 13.97 5.61
CA GLN A 362 -1.24 14.83 4.75
C GLN A 362 -0.59 14.88 3.38
N MET A 363 -1.37 14.55 2.35
CA MET A 363 -0.90 14.46 0.97
C MET A 363 -1.88 15.12 0.02
N LEU A 364 -1.33 15.77 -1.00
CA LEU A 364 -2.07 16.36 -2.10
C LEU A 364 -1.52 15.79 -3.41
N ASN A 365 -2.34 15.15 -4.21
CA ASN A 365 -2.00 14.80 -5.58
C ASN A 365 -2.69 15.78 -6.53
N HIS A 366 -1.95 16.39 -7.45
CA HIS A 366 -2.50 17.19 -8.53
C HIS A 366 -1.96 16.66 -9.86
N ASN A 367 -2.66 15.65 -10.41
CA ASN A 367 -2.39 15.06 -11.72
C ASN A 367 -0.91 14.68 -11.92
N GLY A 368 -0.32 14.02 -10.93
CA GLY A 368 1.05 13.52 -10.98
C GLY A 368 2.07 14.39 -10.24
N LEU A 369 1.66 15.51 -9.63
CA LEU A 369 2.44 16.16 -8.59
C LEU A 369 1.88 15.75 -7.22
N LEU A 370 2.54 14.82 -6.56
CA LEU A 370 2.23 14.39 -5.20
C LEU A 370 3.07 15.20 -4.21
N VAL A 371 2.43 15.97 -3.35
CA VAL A 371 3.04 16.73 -2.25
C VAL A 371 2.66 16.05 -0.94
N ILE A 372 3.66 15.66 -0.15
CA ILE A 372 3.51 15.07 1.17
C ILE A 372 3.93 16.15 2.18
N SER A 373 2.97 16.99 2.59
CA SER A 373 3.24 18.11 3.50
C SER A 373 3.49 17.63 4.94
N GLU A 374 2.93 16.49 5.29
CA GLU A 374 3.15 15.83 6.57
C GLU A 374 3.25 14.32 6.34
N LEU A 375 4.28 13.72 6.94
CA LEU A 375 4.37 12.29 7.16
C LEU A 375 5.23 12.12 8.41
N SER A 376 4.60 11.96 9.56
CA SER A 376 5.28 11.92 10.85
C SER A 376 4.76 10.80 11.74
N GLY A 377 5.55 10.43 12.75
CA GLY A 377 5.18 9.43 13.74
C GLY A 377 6.26 9.28 14.81
N GLN A 378 6.04 8.32 15.71
CA GLN A 378 6.97 7.96 16.77
C GLN A 378 7.46 6.53 16.57
N MET A 379 8.73 6.26 16.90
CA MET A 379 9.29 4.91 16.93
C MET A 379 10.08 4.75 18.23
N GLY A 380 9.58 3.91 19.14
CA GLY A 380 10.10 3.85 20.51
C GLY A 380 9.92 5.20 21.22
N ALA A 381 11.01 5.77 21.71
CA ALA A 381 11.03 7.11 22.33
C ALA A 381 11.36 8.24 21.34
N GLY A 382 11.67 7.92 20.09
CA GLY A 382 12.08 8.88 19.07
C GLY A 382 10.93 9.36 18.19
N HIS A 383 11.20 10.41 17.41
CA HIS A 383 10.28 10.99 16.44
C HIS A 383 10.85 10.89 15.03
N ILE A 384 9.97 10.63 14.06
CA ILE A 384 10.30 10.57 12.63
C ILE A 384 9.38 11.51 11.86
N SER A 385 9.95 12.23 10.91
CA SER A 385 9.23 13.04 9.93
C SER A 385 9.88 12.91 8.56
N LEU A 386 9.08 12.71 7.52
CA LEU A 386 9.53 12.48 6.14
C LEU A 386 8.64 13.23 5.12
N PRO A 387 8.57 14.58 5.18
CA PRO A 387 7.89 15.34 4.16
C PRO A 387 8.66 15.24 2.83
N GLY A 388 7.95 15.44 1.72
CA GLY A 388 8.55 15.33 0.41
C GLY A 388 7.60 15.60 -0.74
N ILE A 389 8.13 15.49 -1.95
CA ILE A 389 7.38 15.61 -3.20
C ILE A 389 7.76 14.48 -4.15
N LEU A 390 6.80 14.07 -4.97
CA LEU A 390 7.00 13.19 -6.11
C LEU A 390 6.37 13.85 -7.34
N ASP A 391 7.21 14.26 -8.30
CA ASP A 391 6.77 14.82 -9.58
C ASP A 391 6.93 13.76 -10.67
N VAL A 392 5.80 13.23 -11.13
CA VAL A 392 5.74 12.27 -12.22
C VAL A 392 5.13 12.89 -13.47
N ARG A 393 5.02 14.22 -13.58
CA ARG A 393 4.40 14.87 -14.77
C ARG A 393 5.32 14.82 -16.01
N LYS A 394 6.62 14.61 -15.81
CA LYS A 394 7.64 14.46 -16.86
C LYS A 394 7.93 12.98 -17.14
N GLY A 395 8.75 12.70 -18.15
CA GLY A 395 9.09 11.33 -18.57
C GLY A 395 9.82 10.48 -17.52
N MET A 396 10.68 11.08 -16.70
CA MET A 396 11.30 10.45 -15.52
C MET A 396 10.70 11.06 -14.26
N ALA A 397 10.35 10.20 -13.30
CA ALA A 397 9.87 10.64 -12.01
C ALA A 397 11.01 11.29 -11.21
N LYS A 398 10.67 12.31 -10.42
CA LYS A 398 11.60 12.94 -9.48
C LYS A 398 10.99 12.95 -8.09
N ALA A 399 11.64 12.27 -7.17
CA ALA A 399 11.31 12.24 -5.75
C ALA A 399 12.29 13.12 -4.98
N GLU A 400 11.79 13.90 -4.02
CA GLU A 400 12.59 14.70 -3.11
C GLU A 400 12.01 14.56 -1.69
N PHE A 401 12.85 14.27 -0.71
CA PHE A 401 12.44 14.05 0.68
C PHE A 401 13.39 14.72 1.66
N GLN A 402 12.83 15.19 2.76
CA GLN A 402 13.56 15.89 3.81
C GLN A 402 13.43 15.15 5.15
N PRO A 403 14.04 13.96 5.31
CA PRO A 403 13.95 13.18 6.54
C PRO A 403 14.44 13.99 7.74
N ARG A 404 13.69 13.90 8.83
CA ARG A 404 14.10 14.33 10.16
C ARG A 404 13.85 13.20 11.14
N LEU A 405 14.92 12.71 11.72
CA LEU A 405 14.92 11.69 12.76
C LEU A 405 15.40 12.34 14.05
N ASP A 406 14.73 12.05 15.16
CA ASP A 406 15.15 12.49 16.48
C ASP A 406 15.13 11.30 17.44
N ASN A 407 16.30 10.95 17.97
CA ASN A 407 16.48 9.88 18.97
C ASN A 407 15.93 8.51 18.53
N ILE A 408 16.27 8.09 17.30
CA ILE A 408 15.82 6.85 16.66
C ILE A 408 16.87 5.74 16.78
N GLU A 409 16.51 4.55 17.26
CA GLU A 409 17.45 3.41 17.33
C GLU A 409 17.91 2.96 15.94
N ILE A 410 19.17 3.27 15.59
CA ILE A 410 19.72 3.01 14.25
C ILE A 410 19.76 1.52 13.89
N GLY A 411 19.94 0.65 14.88
CA GLY A 411 19.95 -0.80 14.67
C GLY A 411 18.62 -1.32 14.10
N SER A 412 17.50 -0.68 14.44
CA SER A 412 16.18 -1.04 13.89
C SER A 412 16.09 -0.75 12.40
N ILE A 413 16.65 0.38 11.95
CA ILE A 413 16.70 0.76 10.53
C ILE A 413 17.63 -0.17 9.77
N LEU A 414 18.84 -0.41 10.27
CA LEU A 414 19.81 -1.32 9.63
C LEU A 414 19.21 -2.71 9.43
N ASN A 415 18.53 -3.25 10.44
CA ASN A 415 17.83 -4.54 10.35
C ASN A 415 16.67 -4.51 9.36
N ALA A 416 15.79 -3.49 9.40
CA ALA A 416 14.62 -3.39 8.52
C ALA A 416 14.99 -3.29 7.03
N PHE A 417 16.20 -2.80 6.73
CA PHE A 417 16.76 -2.68 5.40
C PHE A 417 17.91 -3.67 5.14
N ASN A 418 18.05 -4.73 5.94
CA ASN A 418 18.98 -5.85 5.75
C ASN A 418 20.45 -5.43 5.55
N TYR A 419 20.93 -4.43 6.30
CA TYR A 419 22.35 -4.07 6.29
C TYR A 419 23.08 -4.83 7.41
N PRO A 420 24.14 -5.60 7.09
CA PRO A 420 24.87 -6.42 8.07
C PRO A 420 25.86 -5.61 8.90
N ILE A 421 25.44 -4.45 9.39
CA ILE A 421 26.24 -3.55 10.23
C ILE A 421 25.72 -3.67 11.66
N ALA A 422 26.54 -4.22 12.56
CA ALA A 422 26.20 -4.38 13.96
C ALA A 422 26.46 -3.08 14.75
N LEU A 423 25.60 -2.09 14.51
CA LEU A 423 25.63 -0.77 15.12
C LEU A 423 24.32 -0.49 15.86
N THR A 424 24.42 -0.10 17.12
CA THR A 424 23.29 0.40 17.93
C THR A 424 23.58 1.80 18.44
N GLY A 425 22.53 2.56 18.72
CA GLY A 425 22.62 3.93 19.21
C GLY A 425 21.43 4.76 18.76
N ASN A 426 21.25 5.91 19.43
CA ASN A 426 20.16 6.81 19.13
C ASN A 426 20.60 7.82 18.06
N LEU A 427 20.00 7.73 16.89
CA LEU A 427 20.21 8.57 15.71
C LEU A 427 19.29 9.79 15.72
N THR A 428 19.89 10.95 15.64
CA THR A 428 19.27 12.19 15.21
C THR A 428 19.86 12.56 13.85
N MET A 429 19.01 12.88 12.89
CA MET A 429 19.42 13.15 11.51
C MET A 429 18.48 14.16 10.86
N ALA A 430 19.05 15.09 10.10
CA ALA A 430 18.30 15.92 9.16
C ALA A 430 19.04 15.96 7.83
N GLY A 431 18.30 15.80 6.73
CA GLY A 431 18.90 15.83 5.41
C GLY A 431 17.92 16.10 4.29
N ASP A 432 18.46 16.19 3.09
CA ASP A 432 17.76 16.38 1.83
C ASP A 432 18.21 15.30 0.86
N PHE A 433 17.26 14.51 0.36
CA PHE A 433 17.52 13.39 -0.53
C PHE A 433 16.63 13.46 -1.76
N SER A 434 17.16 13.03 -2.90
CA SER A 434 16.43 12.96 -4.16
C SER A 434 16.77 11.71 -4.94
N GLY A 435 15.81 11.24 -5.73
CA GLY A 435 15.96 10.05 -6.57
C GLY A 435 14.84 9.93 -7.58
N ASP A 436 14.81 8.81 -8.30
CA ASP A 436 13.85 8.53 -9.37
C ASP A 436 12.69 7.64 -8.91
N LYS A 437 12.93 6.72 -7.97
CA LYS A 437 11.90 5.80 -7.45
C LYS A 437 11.92 5.70 -5.93
N ILE A 438 10.73 5.61 -5.33
CA ILE A 438 10.49 5.40 -3.90
C ILE A 438 10.49 3.90 -3.62
N ASP A 439 11.67 3.30 -3.62
CA ASP A 439 11.89 1.92 -3.21
C ASP A 439 13.30 1.72 -2.62
N ALA A 440 13.50 0.62 -1.89
CA ALA A 440 14.74 0.37 -1.17
C ALA A 440 15.94 0.06 -2.09
N GLU A 441 15.71 -0.49 -3.28
CA GLU A 441 16.79 -0.77 -4.23
C GLU A 441 17.22 0.49 -4.98
N ALA A 442 16.27 1.32 -5.42
CA ALA A 442 16.56 2.63 -5.97
C ALA A 442 17.32 3.50 -4.96
N PHE A 443 16.89 3.54 -3.69
CA PHE A 443 17.62 4.27 -2.64
C PHE A 443 19.10 3.86 -2.53
N ARG A 444 19.38 2.56 -2.69
CA ARG A 444 20.75 2.03 -2.65
C ARG A 444 21.60 2.37 -3.87
N ARG A 445 20.99 2.66 -5.03
CA ARG A 445 21.69 2.72 -6.31
C ARG A 445 21.68 4.09 -6.98
N SER A 446 20.58 4.82 -6.90
CA SER A 446 20.32 6.02 -7.71
C SER A 446 19.99 7.26 -6.90
N TRP A 447 19.83 7.13 -5.58
CA TRP A 447 19.54 8.28 -4.74
C TRP A 447 20.80 9.06 -4.41
N GLN A 448 20.62 10.36 -4.25
CA GLN A 448 21.65 11.31 -3.89
C GLN A 448 21.13 12.29 -2.85
N GLY A 449 22.01 12.83 -2.01
CA GLY A 449 21.62 13.77 -0.97
C GLY A 449 22.70 14.06 0.05
N THR A 450 22.36 14.89 1.02
CA THR A 450 23.24 15.24 2.13
C THR A 450 22.48 15.21 3.44
N ALA A 451 23.14 14.83 4.52
CA ALA A 451 22.57 14.87 5.85
C ALA A 451 23.64 15.18 6.90
N HIS A 452 23.24 15.75 8.03
CA HIS A 452 24.03 15.72 9.25
C HIS A 452 23.53 14.58 10.14
N ILE A 453 24.44 13.81 10.72
CA ILE A 453 24.09 12.73 11.65
C ILE A 453 24.71 12.96 13.02
N ASP A 454 23.90 12.75 14.04
CA ASP A 454 24.27 12.71 15.45
C ASP A 454 23.85 11.35 16.01
N LEU A 455 24.79 10.60 16.54
CA LEU A 455 24.55 9.34 17.23
C LEU A 455 24.96 9.49 18.69
N THR A 456 24.09 9.05 19.60
CA THR A 456 24.40 8.99 21.05
C THR A 456 24.29 7.57 21.58
N ASN A 457 25.06 7.27 22.63
CA ASN A 457 25.13 5.93 23.24
C ASN A 457 25.46 4.84 22.21
N THR A 458 26.43 5.12 21.35
CA THR A 458 26.78 4.28 20.22
C THR A 458 27.56 3.06 20.68
N ARG A 459 27.20 1.89 20.15
CA ARG A 459 27.97 0.64 20.27
C ARG A 459 28.13 0.02 18.89
N MET A 460 29.37 -0.15 18.46
CA MET A 460 29.72 -0.84 17.23
C MET A 460 30.44 -2.14 17.57
N GLU A 461 29.86 -3.26 17.16
CA GLU A 461 30.45 -4.59 17.34
C GLU A 461 31.49 -4.89 16.25
N GLY A 462 32.36 -5.87 16.53
CA GLY A 462 33.31 -6.43 15.57
C GLY A 462 34.71 -5.80 15.60
N LEU A 463 34.84 -4.54 16.01
CA LEU A 463 36.14 -3.88 16.20
C LEU A 463 36.12 -3.02 17.46
N ASN A 464 36.98 -3.33 18.44
CA ASN A 464 37.22 -2.50 19.61
C ASN A 464 38.46 -1.62 19.41
N PHE A 465 38.26 -0.35 19.03
CA PHE A 465 39.35 0.56 18.69
C PHE A 465 40.28 0.83 19.87
N GLN A 466 39.74 0.90 21.09
CA GLN A 466 40.54 1.05 22.31
C GLN A 466 41.51 -0.13 22.46
N GLN A 467 40.97 -1.36 22.38
CA GLN A 467 41.76 -2.58 22.56
C GLN A 467 42.81 -2.74 21.46
N LEU A 468 42.46 -2.43 20.20
CA LEU A 468 43.38 -2.49 19.07
C LEU A 468 44.59 -1.56 19.26
N VAL A 469 44.34 -0.33 19.70
CA VAL A 469 45.39 0.64 20.00
C VAL A 469 46.23 0.19 21.18
N GLN A 470 45.60 -0.22 22.27
CA GLN A 470 46.29 -0.67 23.49
C GLN A 470 47.21 -1.87 23.21
N GLN A 471 46.71 -2.92 22.55
CA GLN A 471 47.50 -4.10 22.22
C GLN A 471 48.69 -3.80 21.30
N ALA A 472 48.52 -2.88 20.34
CA ALA A 472 49.62 -2.47 19.48
C ALA A 472 50.70 -1.70 20.26
N VAL A 473 50.31 -0.84 21.19
CA VAL A 473 51.25 -0.12 22.06
C VAL A 473 51.97 -1.07 23.02
N GLU A 474 51.27 -2.05 23.60
CA GLU A 474 51.86 -3.07 24.47
C GLU A 474 52.90 -3.93 23.76
N ARG A 475 52.66 -4.30 22.50
CA ARG A 475 53.61 -5.07 21.69
C ARG A 475 54.89 -4.30 21.36
N SER A 476 54.81 -2.98 21.35
CA SER A 476 55.88 -2.10 20.87
C SER A 476 56.49 -1.22 21.97
N SER A 477 56.06 -1.36 23.23
CA SER A 477 56.55 -0.58 24.36
C SER A 477 56.50 -1.36 25.69
N SER A 478 56.93 -0.74 26.78
CA SER A 478 56.81 -1.32 28.13
C SER A 478 55.52 -0.95 28.86
N VAL A 479 54.62 -0.21 28.20
CA VAL A 479 53.32 0.19 28.77
C VAL A 479 52.40 -1.02 28.76
N LYS A 480 51.66 -1.21 29.86
CA LYS A 480 50.58 -2.19 29.95
C LYS A 480 49.23 -1.48 29.93
N ALA A 481 48.21 -2.13 29.41
CA ALA A 481 46.84 -1.68 29.41
C ALA A 481 45.99 -2.59 30.30
N THR A 482 44.91 -2.03 30.82
CA THR A 482 43.92 -2.83 31.58
C THR A 482 43.21 -3.76 30.61
N GLU A 483 43.13 -5.05 30.95
CA GLU A 483 42.42 -6.02 30.11
C GLU A 483 40.95 -5.62 29.93
N ASN A 484 40.55 -5.39 28.68
CA ASN A 484 39.16 -5.21 28.28
C ASN A 484 38.76 -6.38 27.37
N TYR A 485 37.78 -7.16 27.81
CA TYR A 485 37.24 -8.31 27.07
C TYR A 485 36.05 -7.96 26.19
N ASP A 486 35.62 -6.69 26.16
CA ASP A 486 34.56 -6.26 25.25
C ASP A 486 35.07 -6.21 23.81
N SER A 487 34.27 -6.73 22.87
CA SER A 487 34.55 -6.72 21.43
C SER A 487 34.16 -5.44 20.74
N ALA A 488 33.48 -4.53 21.43
CA ALA A 488 32.87 -3.35 20.81
C ALA A 488 33.63 -2.05 21.05
N THR A 489 33.49 -1.13 20.09
CA THR A 489 33.78 0.28 20.31
C THR A 489 32.52 0.97 20.85
N ARG A 490 32.65 1.69 21.97
CA ARG A 490 31.57 2.48 22.56
C ARG A 490 31.88 3.97 22.49
N LEU A 491 30.90 4.78 22.13
CA LEU A 491 30.98 6.23 22.10
C LEU A 491 29.76 6.83 22.78
N ASP A 492 29.97 7.88 23.58
CA ASP A 492 28.88 8.65 24.19
C ASP A 492 28.21 9.52 23.11
N SER A 493 29.02 10.06 22.19
CA SER A 493 28.56 10.81 21.01
C SER A 493 29.39 10.47 19.76
N PHE A 494 28.75 10.53 18.59
CA PHE A 494 29.38 10.46 17.28
C PHE A 494 28.63 11.38 16.30
N THR A 495 29.35 12.26 15.62
CA THR A 495 28.78 13.19 14.63
C THR A 495 29.48 13.04 13.30
N ALA A 496 28.78 13.19 12.18
CA ALA A 496 29.38 13.23 10.85
C ALA A 496 28.49 13.96 9.83
N ASP A 497 29.12 14.50 8.79
CA ASP A 497 28.43 14.97 7.60
C ASP A 497 28.39 13.85 6.56
N LEU A 498 27.19 13.53 6.10
CA LEU A 498 26.89 12.45 5.18
C LEU A 498 26.60 13.03 3.79
N THR A 499 27.24 12.48 2.76
CA THR A 499 26.87 12.68 1.36
C THR A 499 26.56 11.32 0.73
N LEU A 500 25.39 11.19 0.11
CA LEU A 500 25.01 10.04 -0.70
C LEU A 500 25.06 10.43 -2.18
N ASN A 501 25.68 9.59 -3.00
CA ASN A 501 25.71 9.78 -4.45
C ASN A 501 25.73 8.41 -5.14
N ASP A 502 24.59 8.01 -5.72
CA ASP A 502 24.43 6.77 -6.50
C ASP A 502 25.00 5.52 -5.78
N GLY A 503 24.59 5.35 -4.52
CA GLY A 503 25.01 4.23 -3.69
C GLY A 503 26.38 4.37 -3.01
N GLN A 504 27.15 5.41 -3.34
CA GLN A 504 28.35 5.76 -2.58
C GLN A 504 27.99 6.72 -1.45
N LEU A 505 28.18 6.24 -0.23
CA LEU A 505 28.06 7.02 0.99
C LEU A 505 29.43 7.57 1.38
N LYS A 506 29.54 8.87 1.61
CA LYS A 506 30.72 9.53 2.15
C LYS A 506 30.40 10.10 3.51
N LEU A 507 31.27 9.84 4.48
CA LEU A 507 31.22 10.40 5.83
C LEU A 507 32.44 11.31 6.00
N ASP A 508 32.18 12.61 6.11
CA ASP A 508 33.18 13.64 6.37
C ASP A 508 33.03 14.18 7.80
N GLU A 509 34.09 14.84 8.29
CA GLU A 509 34.13 15.46 9.61
C GLU A 509 33.67 14.54 10.77
N MET A 510 33.94 13.23 10.66
CA MET A 510 33.57 12.29 11.71
C MET A 510 34.26 12.70 13.02
N LYS A 511 33.49 12.83 14.09
CA LYS A 511 33.98 13.11 15.45
C LYS A 511 33.25 12.19 16.40
N GLY A 512 33.98 11.43 17.22
CA GLY A 512 33.39 10.53 18.21
C GLY A 512 34.09 10.69 19.54
N GLN A 513 33.32 10.65 20.63
CA GLN A 513 33.84 10.89 21.97
C GLN A 513 33.24 9.95 22.99
N SER A 514 34.06 9.56 23.97
CA SER A 514 33.65 8.92 25.21
C SER A 514 34.65 9.23 26.33
N SER A 515 34.35 8.78 27.55
CA SER A 515 35.32 8.80 28.66
C SER A 515 36.66 8.09 28.36
N LEU A 516 36.71 7.16 27.40
CA LEU A 516 37.90 6.35 27.09
C LEU A 516 38.54 6.68 25.74
N LEU A 517 37.78 7.24 24.81
CA LEU A 517 38.16 7.41 23.41
C LEU A 517 37.78 8.79 22.88
N ASP A 518 38.67 9.39 22.10
CA ASP A 518 38.38 10.52 21.23
C ASP A 518 38.83 10.14 19.81
N LEU A 519 37.96 10.32 18.81
CA LEU A 519 38.27 9.97 17.43
C LEU A 519 37.83 11.08 16.48
N THR A 520 38.61 11.24 15.42
CA THR A 520 38.23 12.02 14.25
C THR A 520 38.44 11.20 12.99
N GLY A 521 37.75 11.48 11.89
CA GLY A 521 37.98 10.72 10.67
C GLY A 521 37.18 11.17 9.46
N ALA A 522 37.41 10.46 8.35
CA ALA A 522 36.62 10.55 7.13
C ALA A 522 36.68 9.20 6.39
N GLY A 523 35.70 8.91 5.55
CA GLY A 523 35.68 7.68 4.79
C GLY A 523 34.51 7.53 3.83
N THR A 524 34.50 6.42 3.12
CA THR A 524 33.45 6.05 2.18
C THR A 524 32.91 4.66 2.47
N MET A 525 31.66 4.44 2.06
CA MET A 525 30.98 3.16 2.09
C MET A 525 30.20 2.96 0.79
N ASP A 526 30.19 1.74 0.27
CA ASP A 526 29.39 1.37 -0.90
C ASP A 526 28.18 0.56 -0.42
N LEU A 527 26.97 1.09 -0.62
CA LEU A 527 25.72 0.48 -0.14
C LEU A 527 25.29 -0.75 -0.95
N VAL A 528 25.85 -0.94 -2.15
CA VAL A 528 25.54 -2.06 -3.04
C VAL A 528 26.57 -3.17 -2.87
N GLN A 529 27.85 -2.81 -2.80
CA GLN A 529 28.95 -3.76 -2.59
C GLN A 529 29.15 -4.13 -1.11
N GLU A 530 28.49 -3.40 -0.20
CA GLU A 530 28.61 -3.56 1.26
C GLU A 530 30.06 -3.46 1.74
N THR A 531 30.78 -2.47 1.22
CA THR A 531 32.19 -2.23 1.54
C THR A 531 32.42 -0.88 2.21
N THR A 532 33.57 -0.74 2.86
CA THR A 532 34.02 0.52 3.46
C THR A 532 35.52 0.77 3.24
N ASP A 533 35.92 2.03 3.19
CA ASP A 533 37.29 2.52 3.39
C ASP A 533 37.21 3.78 4.28
N THR A 534 37.53 3.62 5.56
CA THR A 534 37.45 4.69 6.56
C THR A 534 38.80 4.88 7.24
N ARG A 535 39.13 6.14 7.49
CA ARG A 535 40.36 6.54 8.18
C ARG A 535 40.00 7.30 9.43
N PHE A 536 40.52 6.85 10.56
CA PHE A 536 40.33 7.43 11.87
C PHE A 536 41.67 7.85 12.47
N ASN A 537 41.65 8.95 13.19
CA ASN A 537 42.69 9.34 14.14
C ASN A 537 42.14 9.07 15.53
N VAL A 538 42.65 8.05 16.21
CA VAL A 538 42.13 7.56 17.49
C VAL A 538 43.05 7.98 18.63
N ARG A 539 42.50 8.55 19.68
CA ARG A 539 43.16 8.85 20.96
C ARG A 539 42.51 8.04 22.07
N VAL A 540 43.34 7.33 22.84
CA VAL A 540 42.89 6.55 24.01
C VAL A 540 43.20 7.34 25.27
N LEU A 541 42.15 7.88 25.89
CA LEU A 541 42.23 8.85 26.99
C LEU A 541 42.49 8.19 28.36
N ALA A 542 42.07 6.93 28.52
CA ALA A 542 42.17 6.16 29.77
C ALA A 542 42.32 4.66 29.51
N GLY A 543 42.48 3.86 30.58
CA GLY A 543 42.68 2.40 30.51
C GLY A 543 44.14 1.95 30.36
N TRP A 544 45.09 2.86 30.61
CA TRP A 544 46.53 2.57 30.67
C TRP A 544 46.96 2.27 32.12
N GLU A 545 47.86 1.31 32.33
CA GLU A 545 48.41 0.99 33.67
C GLU A 545 49.65 1.84 34.00
N GLY A 546 49.64 2.46 35.18
CA GLY A 546 50.73 3.28 35.71
C GLY A 546 50.63 4.77 35.37
N GLU A 547 51.65 5.52 35.76
CA GLU A 547 51.77 6.96 35.50
C GLU A 547 53.13 7.27 34.87
N GLY A 548 53.18 8.15 33.86
CA GLY A 548 54.44 8.57 33.25
C GLY A 548 54.28 9.32 31.93
N LYS A 549 55.34 10.02 31.53
CA LYS A 549 55.39 10.89 30.33
C LYS A 549 54.96 10.20 29.03
N LEU A 550 55.24 8.89 28.90
CA LEU A 550 54.82 8.12 27.72
C LEU A 550 53.30 7.92 27.68
N ILE A 551 52.66 7.72 28.82
CA ILE A 551 51.19 7.61 28.92
C ILE A 551 50.56 8.97 28.61
N ASP A 552 51.12 10.06 29.13
CA ASP A 552 50.66 11.42 28.81
C ASP A 552 50.76 11.70 27.30
N PHE A 553 51.90 11.33 26.69
CA PHE A 553 52.08 11.39 25.23
C PHE A 553 51.04 10.57 24.47
N LEU A 554 50.76 9.33 24.90
CA LEU A 554 49.78 8.45 24.24
C LEU A 554 48.34 8.99 24.34
N LYS A 555 47.97 9.65 25.43
CA LYS A 555 46.65 10.27 25.60
C LYS A 555 46.43 11.48 24.67
N GLU A 556 47.50 12.20 24.37
CA GLU A 556 47.47 13.39 23.52
C GLU A 556 47.71 13.09 22.03
N THR A 557 48.34 11.95 21.72
CA THR A 557 48.76 11.63 20.35
C THR A 557 47.71 10.85 19.57
N PRO A 558 47.22 11.38 18.44
CA PRO A 558 46.32 10.64 17.56
C PRO A 558 47.05 9.50 16.84
N ILE A 559 46.45 8.31 16.88
CA ILE A 559 46.96 7.10 16.22
C ILE A 559 46.10 6.85 14.97
N PRO A 560 46.68 6.90 13.76
CA PRO A 560 45.97 6.57 12.53
C PRO A 560 45.55 5.10 12.49
N LEU A 561 44.26 4.88 12.28
CA LEU A 561 43.59 3.60 12.11
C LEU A 561 42.81 3.63 10.79
N ASN A 562 43.12 2.72 9.88
CA ASN A 562 42.29 2.51 8.69
C ASN A 562 41.45 1.26 8.90
N VAL A 563 40.17 1.33 8.53
CA VAL A 563 39.22 0.20 8.53
C VAL A 563 38.65 0.07 7.13
N TYR A 564 38.78 -1.10 6.52
CA TYR A 564 38.42 -1.32 5.12
C TYR A 564 37.96 -2.74 4.81
N GLY A 565 37.29 -2.93 3.67
CA GLY A 565 36.81 -4.24 3.21
C GLY A 565 35.28 -4.37 3.30
N LYS A 566 34.77 -5.60 3.30
CA LYS A 566 33.33 -5.88 3.41
C LYS A 566 32.84 -5.70 4.84
N TRP A 567 31.60 -5.24 5.03
CA TRP A 567 31.06 -4.98 6.37
C TRP A 567 31.03 -6.21 7.30
N GLN A 568 30.88 -7.41 6.75
CA GLN A 568 30.92 -8.66 7.51
C GLN A 568 32.35 -9.14 7.82
N GLU A 569 33.36 -8.66 7.09
CA GLU A 569 34.75 -9.11 7.15
C GLU A 569 35.69 -7.90 7.10
N LEU A 570 35.58 -7.04 8.12
CA LEU A 570 36.36 -5.82 8.20
C LEU A 570 37.85 -6.11 8.45
N ASN A 571 38.71 -5.47 7.68
CA ASN A 571 40.16 -5.45 7.87
C ASN A 571 40.57 -4.11 8.48
N TYR A 572 41.71 -4.11 9.17
CA TYR A 572 42.24 -2.88 9.75
C TYR A 572 43.77 -2.78 9.61
N SER A 573 44.28 -1.55 9.63
CA SER A 573 45.72 -1.27 9.70
C SER A 573 45.99 -0.13 10.68
N LEU A 574 46.99 -0.29 11.54
CA LEU A 574 47.32 0.66 12.60
C LEU A 574 48.80 1.09 12.50
N GLN A 575 49.10 2.39 12.64
CA GLN A 575 50.45 2.94 12.45
C GLN A 575 51.15 3.32 13.78
N VAL A 576 51.05 2.47 14.82
CA VAL A 576 51.62 2.77 16.15
C VAL A 576 53.15 2.78 16.16
N ASP A 577 53.80 1.82 15.48
CA ASP A 577 55.25 1.67 15.52
C ASP A 577 55.99 2.90 15.02
N GLN A 578 55.45 3.56 13.99
CA GLN A 578 56.05 4.76 13.40
C GLN A 578 55.97 5.95 14.38
N ILE A 579 54.86 6.08 15.10
CA ILE A 579 54.64 7.12 16.10
C ILE A 579 55.57 6.90 17.31
N LEU A 580 55.58 5.69 17.86
CA LEU A 580 56.41 5.34 19.01
C LEU A 580 57.90 5.48 18.69
N ARG A 581 58.35 5.02 17.51
CA ARG A 581 59.73 5.17 17.06
C ARG A 581 60.14 6.64 17.00
N LYS A 582 59.29 7.50 16.44
CA LYS A 582 59.55 8.93 16.37
C LYS A 582 59.65 9.56 17.76
N HIS A 583 58.73 9.21 18.67
CA HIS A 583 58.79 9.68 20.06
C HIS A 583 60.06 9.24 20.78
N LEU A 584 60.49 7.98 20.63
CA LEU A 584 61.73 7.48 21.21
C LEU A 584 62.96 8.18 20.65
N GLN A 585 62.98 8.48 19.34
CA GLN A 585 64.04 9.26 18.71
C GLN A 585 64.10 10.69 19.27
N ASP A 586 62.94 11.35 19.40
CA ASP A 586 62.84 12.71 19.93
C ASP A 586 63.23 12.78 21.41
N GLU A 587 62.80 11.82 22.24
CA GLU A 587 63.18 11.73 23.65
C GLU A 587 64.66 11.37 23.82
N ALA A 588 65.21 10.49 22.99
CA ALA A 588 66.65 10.21 22.98
C ALA A 588 67.44 11.46 22.60
N LYS A 589 67.02 12.19 21.55
CA LYS A 589 67.62 13.46 21.13
C LYS A 589 67.55 14.50 22.23
N ARG A 590 66.41 14.61 22.92
CA ARG A 590 66.21 15.51 24.07
C ARG A 590 67.14 15.17 25.23
N ARG A 591 67.20 13.91 25.66
CA ARG A 591 68.06 13.48 26.77
C ARG A 591 69.55 13.62 26.44
N LEU A 592 69.95 13.31 25.21
CA LEU A 592 71.32 13.52 24.74
C LEU A 592 71.67 15.01 24.71
N ASN A 593 70.74 15.87 24.28
CA ASN A 593 70.91 17.32 24.35
C ASN A 593 71.01 17.83 25.80
N ASP A 594 70.13 17.40 26.70
CA ASP A 594 70.16 17.77 28.12
C ASP A 594 71.46 17.30 28.79
N TRP A 595 71.95 16.12 28.43
CA TRP A 595 73.23 15.59 28.91
C TRP A 595 74.41 16.39 28.36
N ALA A 596 74.44 16.67 27.06
CA ALA A 596 75.47 17.49 26.43
C ALA A 596 75.48 18.90 27.04
N ASP A 597 74.30 19.41 27.38
CA ASP A 597 74.13 20.72 27.99
C ASP A 597 74.59 20.79 29.45
N LYS A 598 74.45 19.69 30.20
CA LYS A 598 75.03 19.57 31.55
C LYS A 598 76.55 19.33 31.54
N ASN A 599 77.11 18.85 30.42
CA ASN A 599 78.52 18.51 30.27
C ASN A 599 79.26 19.41 29.26
N LYS A 600 78.82 20.67 29.10
CA LYS A 600 79.32 21.64 28.10
C LYS A 600 80.84 21.87 28.16
N ASP A 601 81.44 21.70 29.33
CA ASP A 601 82.87 21.93 29.57
C ASP A 601 83.74 20.70 29.23
N SER A 602 83.12 19.53 29.02
CA SER A 602 83.82 18.31 28.64
C SER A 602 83.94 18.15 27.11
N GLN A 603 85.04 17.56 26.65
CA GLN A 603 85.27 17.29 25.22
C GLN A 603 84.19 16.35 24.65
N ASN A 604 83.78 15.35 25.43
CA ASN A 604 82.70 14.42 25.09
C ASN A 604 81.33 15.12 24.93
N GLY A 605 81.02 16.13 25.74
CA GLY A 605 79.80 16.93 25.61
C GLY A 605 79.74 17.72 24.29
N LYS A 606 80.89 18.26 23.85
CA LYS A 606 81.01 18.98 22.56
C LYS A 606 80.88 18.05 21.35
N ASP A 607 81.40 16.84 21.44
CA ASP A 607 81.33 15.85 20.36
C ASP A 607 79.93 15.25 20.20
N VAL A 608 79.23 14.97 21.32
CA VAL A 608 77.83 14.52 21.30
C VAL A 608 76.93 15.59 20.70
N LYS A 609 77.13 16.87 21.03
CA LYS A 609 76.33 17.97 20.45
C LYS A 609 76.52 18.10 18.93
N LYS A 610 77.75 17.97 18.44
CA LYS A 610 78.05 17.94 16.99
C LYS A 610 77.43 16.72 16.27
N LEU A 611 77.28 15.60 16.95
CA LEU A 611 76.63 14.40 16.41
C LEU A 611 75.11 14.57 16.33
N ILE A 612 74.50 15.17 17.34
CA ILE A 612 73.05 15.46 17.37
C ILE A 612 72.66 16.47 16.27
N ASP A 613 73.49 17.47 16.00
CA ASP A 613 73.24 18.46 14.93
C ASP A 613 73.30 17.85 13.51
N LYS A 614 73.84 16.63 13.36
CA LYS A 614 73.90 15.89 12.09
C LYS A 614 72.79 14.85 11.92
N LEU A 615 72.01 14.57 12.97
CA LEU A 615 70.90 13.61 13.04
C LEU A 615 69.55 14.33 12.96
#